data_AF-A0A536JUA8-F1
#
_entry.id   AF-A0A536JUA8-F1
#
_cell.length_a   1.000
_cell.length_b   1.000
_cell.length_c   1.000
_cell.angle_alpha   90.00
_cell.angle_beta   90.00
_cell.angle_gamma   90.00
#
_symmetry.space_group_name_H-M   'P 1'
#
loop_
_entity.id
_entity.type
_entity.pdbx_description
1 polymer ?
#
loop_
_entity_poly.entity_id
_entity_poly.type
_entity_poly.pdbx_seq_one_letter_code
_entity_poly.pdbx_strand_id
1 'polypeptide(L)'
;MADDELERLGLTGGLTRREVVRRGLGGFVILYGGALAKTAAAGVPKFPHKELKNTLKIIQWSHFVPAYDEWFDGVYTKKWGQKHDTDVMVDHINLALLPARAKAEVAARSGHDLFGHLSPQAGLEDDV
;
A
#
# COMPACT_ATOMS: atom_id res chain seq x y z
N MET A 1 30.41 -17.51 27.32
CA MET A 1 29.19 -18.36 27.37
C MET A 1 28.12 -17.88 26.40
N ALA A 2 27.98 -16.57 26.13
CA ALA A 2 27.10 -16.07 25.05
C ALA A 2 27.67 -16.30 23.64
N ASP A 3 29.00 -16.21 23.47
CA ASP A 3 29.63 -16.31 22.15
C ASP A 3 29.57 -17.74 21.54
N ASP A 4 29.65 -18.79 22.37
CA ASP A 4 29.51 -20.19 21.95
C ASP A 4 28.10 -20.53 21.43
N GLU A 5 27.06 -19.90 21.99
CA GLU A 5 25.68 -20.10 21.50
C GLU A 5 25.47 -19.41 20.15
N LEU A 6 26.11 -18.26 19.92
CA LEU A 6 26.02 -17.52 18.66
C LEU A 6 26.78 -18.19 17.52
N GLU A 7 27.92 -18.84 17.81
CA GLU A 7 28.60 -19.70 16.84
C GLU A 7 27.78 -20.95 16.51
N ARG A 8 27.16 -21.58 17.52
CA ARG A 8 26.32 -22.76 17.34
C ARG A 8 25.04 -22.48 16.55
N LEU A 9 24.56 -21.23 16.56
CA LEU A 9 23.47 -20.72 15.73
C LEU A 9 23.93 -20.20 14.35
N GLY A 10 25.24 -20.23 14.07
CA GLY A 10 25.81 -19.87 12.77
C GLY A 10 25.60 -18.41 12.38
N LEU A 11 25.63 -17.49 13.36
CA LEU A 11 25.36 -16.06 13.20
C LEU A 11 26.63 -15.20 13.07
N THR A 12 27.82 -15.79 13.21
CA THR A 12 29.11 -15.09 13.17
C THR A 12 29.86 -15.22 11.83
N GLY A 13 29.39 -16.08 10.91
CA GLY A 13 29.95 -16.27 9.57
C GLY A 13 29.20 -15.46 8.50
N GLY A 14 29.92 -14.79 7.60
CA GLY A 14 29.34 -14.01 6.51
C GLY A 14 28.38 -14.83 5.66
N LEU A 15 27.09 -14.51 5.74
CA LEU A 15 26.01 -15.23 5.05
C LEU A 15 26.14 -15.04 3.53
N THR A 16 26.31 -16.14 2.81
CA THR A 16 26.30 -16.08 1.35
C THR A 16 24.86 -15.90 0.84
N ARG A 17 24.69 -15.20 -0.30
CA ARG A 17 23.37 -14.91 -0.90
C ARG A 17 22.47 -16.15 -1.06
N ARG A 18 23.09 -17.32 -1.24
CA ARG A 18 22.41 -18.61 -1.40
C ARG A 18 21.89 -19.19 -0.09
N GLU A 19 22.52 -18.89 1.05
CA GLU A 19 22.08 -19.34 2.37
C GLU A 19 20.89 -18.52 2.88
N VAL A 20 20.83 -17.22 2.57
CA VAL A 20 19.67 -16.37 2.88
C VAL A 20 18.41 -16.89 2.17
N VAL A 21 18.52 -17.29 0.90
CA VAL A 21 17.41 -17.88 0.13
C VAL A 21 17.00 -19.25 0.68
N ARG A 22 17.96 -20.09 1.09
CA ARG A 22 17.66 -21.42 1.62
C ARG A 22 17.08 -21.38 3.03
N ARG A 23 17.44 -20.37 3.83
CA ARG A 23 16.90 -20.14 5.19
C ARG A 23 15.58 -19.35 5.18
N GLY A 24 15.22 -18.68 4.08
CA GLY A 24 14.00 -17.88 3.93
C GLY A 24 12.68 -18.63 3.71
N LEU A 25 12.67 -19.97 3.75
CA LEU A 25 11.43 -20.76 3.66
C LEU A 25 10.71 -20.95 5.01
N GLY A 26 11.24 -20.38 6.10
CA GLY A 26 10.55 -20.23 7.38
C GLY A 26 10.80 -18.82 7.91
N GLY A 27 9.74 -18.06 8.15
CA GLY A 27 9.80 -16.62 8.43
C GLY A 27 10.58 -16.23 9.70
N PHE A 28 10.72 -14.91 9.84
CA PHE A 28 11.40 -14.14 10.89
C PHE A 28 12.92 -13.94 10.75
N VAL A 29 13.30 -12.80 10.16
CA VAL A 29 14.52 -12.09 10.56
C VAL A 29 14.08 -10.91 11.43
N ILE A 30 14.25 -11.04 12.75
CA ILE A 30 14.15 -9.91 13.68
C ILE A 30 15.48 -9.15 13.59
N LEU A 31 15.50 -8.08 12.80
CA LEU A 31 16.59 -7.10 12.84
C LEU A 31 16.32 -6.15 14.01
N TYR A 32 17.14 -6.26 15.05
CA TYR A 32 17.24 -5.28 16.13
C TYR A 32 17.66 -3.93 15.52
N GLY A 33 16.68 -3.07 15.22
CA GLY A 33 16.95 -1.77 14.61
C GLY A 33 15.71 -1.07 14.06
N GLY A 34 14.72 -0.81 14.91
CA GLY A 34 13.80 0.36 14.94
C GLY A 34 13.09 0.93 13.70
N ALA A 35 13.36 0.54 12.45
CA ALA A 35 12.89 1.27 11.27
C ALA A 35 12.27 0.40 10.15
N LEU A 36 12.19 -0.92 10.30
CA LEU A 36 11.79 -1.84 9.21
C LEU A 36 10.50 -2.64 9.44
N ALA A 37 9.80 -2.43 10.56
CA ALA A 37 8.65 -3.26 10.92
C ALA A 37 7.41 -3.08 10.02
N LYS A 38 7.35 -2.05 9.17
CA LYS A 38 6.18 -1.82 8.29
C LYS A 38 6.27 -2.50 6.93
N THR A 39 7.46 -2.93 6.50
CA THR A 39 7.68 -3.57 5.19
C THR A 39 7.84 -5.09 5.27
N ALA A 40 8.11 -5.66 6.44
CA ALA A 40 8.32 -7.10 6.59
C ALA A 40 7.02 -7.94 6.65
N ALA A 41 5.84 -7.31 6.81
CA ALA A 41 4.56 -8.02 6.83
C ALA A 41 3.87 -8.11 5.45
N ALA A 42 4.40 -7.42 4.44
CA ALA A 42 3.98 -7.60 3.06
C ALA A 42 4.79 -8.77 2.49
N GLY A 43 4.18 -9.95 2.42
CA GLY A 43 4.79 -11.12 1.80
C GLY A 43 5.26 -10.84 0.36
N VAL A 44 6.00 -11.79 -0.23
CA VAL A 44 6.43 -11.72 -1.63
C VAL A 44 5.22 -11.38 -2.52
N PRO A 45 5.32 -10.34 -3.38
CA PRO A 45 4.23 -9.97 -4.25
C PRO A 45 3.76 -11.17 -5.07
N LYS A 46 2.47 -11.52 -4.96
CA LYS A 46 1.93 -12.78 -5.53
C LYS A 46 1.62 -12.67 -7.02
N PHE A 47 1.66 -11.47 -7.60
CA PHE A 47 1.27 -11.25 -8.99
C PHE A 47 2.34 -10.44 -9.74
N PRO A 48 3.21 -11.09 -10.54
CA PRO A 48 4.07 -10.35 -11.45
C PRO A 48 3.20 -9.73 -12.54
N HIS A 49 3.40 -8.43 -12.84
CA HIS A 49 2.79 -7.69 -13.96
C HIS A 49 1.34 -7.19 -13.80
N LYS A 50 0.93 -6.67 -12.63
CA LYS A 50 -0.26 -5.81 -12.56
C LYS A 50 0.13 -4.39 -12.18
N GLU A 51 -0.12 -3.47 -13.10
CA GLU A 51 0.09 -2.04 -12.90
C GLU A 51 -0.83 -1.53 -11.80
N LEU A 52 -0.31 -1.49 -10.58
CA LEU A 52 -0.49 -0.43 -9.60
C LEU A 52 0.78 -0.52 -8.76
N LYS A 53 1.64 0.50 -8.85
CA LYS A 53 2.91 0.56 -8.11
C LYS A 53 2.63 0.61 -6.61
N ASN A 54 2.41 -0.55 -6.00
CA ASN A 54 2.26 -0.84 -4.58
C ASN A 54 1.06 -0.18 -3.86
N THR A 55 0.58 1.00 -4.28
CA THR A 55 -0.50 1.74 -3.61
C THR A 55 -1.47 2.36 -4.62
N LEU A 56 -2.76 2.03 -4.49
CA LEU A 56 -3.88 2.69 -5.14
C LEU A 56 -4.37 3.85 -4.26
N LYS A 57 -4.40 5.06 -4.81
CA LYS A 57 -4.89 6.26 -4.13
C LYS A 57 -6.25 6.66 -4.68
N ILE A 58 -7.25 6.66 -3.81
CA ILE A 58 -8.62 7.05 -4.13
C ILE A 58 -8.93 8.33 -3.37
N ILE A 59 -9.58 9.29 -4.02
CA ILE A 59 -10.24 10.40 -3.32
C ILE A 59 -11.74 10.32 -3.52
N GLN A 60 -12.50 10.42 -2.43
CA GLN A 60 -13.95 10.54 -2.49
C GLN A 60 -14.45 11.72 -1.66
N TRP A 61 -15.68 12.13 -1.92
CA TRP A 61 -16.36 13.01 -0.98
C TRP A 61 -16.56 12.31 0.38
N SER A 62 -16.43 13.05 1.48
CA SER A 62 -16.88 12.60 2.80
C SER A 62 -18.38 12.30 2.71
N HIS A 63 -18.79 11.05 2.90
CA HIS A 63 -20.20 10.71 2.81
C HIS A 63 -20.97 11.33 3.97
N PHE A 64 -22.23 11.72 3.69
CA PHE A 64 -23.16 12.17 4.73
C PHE A 64 -23.57 11.03 5.69
N VAL A 65 -23.25 9.77 5.35
CA VAL A 65 -23.39 8.59 6.21
C VAL A 65 -22.00 8.13 6.66
N PRO A 66 -21.55 8.47 7.88
CA PRO A 66 -20.18 8.15 8.32
C PRO A 66 -19.86 6.64 8.32
N ALA A 67 -20.86 5.80 8.61
CA ALA A 67 -20.70 4.34 8.59
C ALA A 67 -20.33 3.79 7.20
N TYR A 68 -20.67 4.50 6.12
CA TYR A 68 -20.23 4.12 4.78
C TYR A 68 -18.72 4.30 4.63
N ASP A 69 -18.18 5.45 5.04
CA ASP A 69 -16.76 5.76 4.94
C ASP A 69 -15.94 4.77 5.79
N GLU A 70 -16.38 4.50 7.02
CA GLU A 70 -15.75 3.51 7.90
C GLU A 70 -15.70 2.11 7.27
N TRP A 71 -16.82 1.67 6.66
CA TRP A 71 -16.88 0.38 5.98
C TRP A 71 -16.02 0.35 4.72
N PHE A 72 -16.08 1.40 3.89
CA PHE A 72 -15.38 1.45 2.61
C PHE A 72 -13.86 1.44 2.85
N ASP A 73 -13.38 2.28 3.77
CA ASP A 73 -11.96 2.46 4.08
C ASP A 73 -11.39 1.29 4.89
N GLY A 74 -12.14 0.83 5.90
CA GLY A 74 -11.65 -0.15 6.87
C GLY A 74 -11.87 -1.60 6.45
N VAL A 75 -12.90 -1.87 5.63
CA VAL A 75 -13.32 -3.24 5.32
C VAL A 75 -13.23 -3.53 3.84
N TYR A 76 -13.92 -2.77 2.99
CA TYR A 76 -14.03 -3.09 1.56
C TYR A 76 -12.68 -2.98 0.85
N THR A 77 -12.06 -1.79 0.92
CA THR A 77 -10.78 -1.52 0.24
C THR A 77 -9.65 -2.38 0.80
N LYS A 78 -9.65 -2.68 2.10
CA LYS A 78 -8.64 -3.57 2.72
C LYS A 78 -8.79 -5.02 2.23
N LYS A 79 -10.01 -5.56 2.16
CA LYS A 79 -10.25 -6.91 1.61
C LYS A 79 -9.89 -6.98 0.12
N TRP A 80 -10.27 -5.97 -0.65
CA TRP A 80 -9.94 -5.90 -2.07
C TRP A 80 -8.42 -5.81 -2.25
N GLY A 81 -7.75 -4.90 -1.55
CA GLY A 81 -6.31 -4.71 -1.61
C GLY A 81 -5.53 -5.98 -1.27
N GLN A 82 -5.92 -6.70 -0.22
CA GLN A 82 -5.33 -8.00 0.15
C GLN A 82 -5.48 -9.06 -0.95
N LYS A 83 -6.64 -9.11 -1.61
CA LYS A 83 -6.90 -10.05 -2.73
C LYS A 83 -6.07 -9.71 -3.97
N HIS A 84 -5.76 -8.42 -4.16
CA HIS A 84 -5.12 -7.89 -5.35
C HIS A 84 -3.66 -7.49 -5.15
N ASP A 85 -3.09 -7.74 -3.96
CA ASP A 85 -1.71 -7.39 -3.61
C ASP A 85 -1.43 -5.89 -3.82
N THR A 86 -2.37 -5.07 -3.35
CA THR A 86 -2.38 -3.62 -3.53
C THR A 86 -2.71 -2.96 -2.21
N ASP A 87 -1.88 -2.01 -1.75
CA ASP A 87 -2.27 -1.12 -0.66
C ASP A 87 -3.29 -0.10 -1.17
N VAL A 88 -4.34 0.18 -0.42
CA VAL A 88 -5.38 1.13 -0.83
C VAL A 88 -5.50 2.23 0.21
N MET A 89 -5.30 3.47 -0.24
CA MET A 89 -5.46 4.69 0.52
C MET A 89 -6.68 5.44 0.01
N VAL A 90 -7.53 5.91 0.93
CA VAL A 90 -8.73 6.69 0.63
C VAL A 90 -8.63 8.02 1.36
N ASP A 91 -8.58 9.11 0.58
CA ASP A 91 -8.69 10.46 1.09
C ASP A 91 -10.14 10.94 0.96
N HIS A 92 -10.61 11.69 1.94
CA HIS A 92 -11.94 12.28 1.94
C HIS A 92 -11.88 13.79 1.83
N ILE A 93 -12.76 14.36 1.01
CA ILE A 93 -12.87 15.80 0.80
C ILE A 93 -14.33 16.25 0.85
N ASN A 94 -14.59 17.54 1.11
CA ASN A 94 -15.93 18.08 0.92
C ASN A 94 -16.35 17.94 -0.56
N LEU A 95 -17.56 17.46 -0.83
CA LEU A 95 -18.11 17.28 -2.18
C LEU A 95 -17.97 18.54 -3.05
N ALA A 96 -18.21 19.72 -2.48
CA ALA A 96 -18.13 20.99 -3.21
C ALA A 96 -16.71 21.29 -3.72
N LEU A 97 -15.69 20.70 -3.11
CA LEU A 97 -14.28 20.90 -3.48
C LEU A 97 -13.76 19.81 -4.42
N LEU A 98 -14.48 18.70 -4.59
CA LEU A 98 -14.04 17.56 -5.40
C LEU A 98 -13.72 17.95 -6.86
N PRO A 99 -14.55 18.73 -7.59
CA PRO A 99 -14.24 19.12 -8.97
C PRO A 99 -13.01 20.03 -9.07
N ALA A 100 -12.85 20.95 -8.12
CA ALA A 100 -11.69 21.85 -8.09
C ALA A 100 -10.40 21.08 -7.81
N ARG A 101 -10.45 20.09 -6.91
CA ARG A 101 -9.34 19.19 -6.61
C ARG A 101 -8.97 18.33 -7.83
N ALA A 102 -9.96 17.75 -8.52
CA ALA A 102 -9.75 16.97 -9.73
C ALA A 102 -9.04 17.79 -10.80
N LYS A 103 -9.57 18.98 -11.11
CA LYS A 103 -8.95 19.89 -12.09
C LYS A 103 -7.51 20.25 -11.74
N ALA A 104 -7.21 20.47 -10.46
CA ALA A 104 -5.86 20.79 -10.01
C ALA A 104 -4.89 19.61 -10.19
N GLU A 105 -5.31 18.39 -9.85
CA GLU A 105 -4.46 17.18 -9.98
C GLU A 105 -4.25 16.77 -11.45
N VAL A 106 -5.28 16.91 -12.28
CA VAL A 106 -5.18 16.70 -13.74
C VAL A 106 -4.18 17.69 -14.35
N ALA A 107 -4.31 18.98 -14.05
CA ALA A 107 -3.38 20.00 -14.53
C ALA A 107 -1.93 19.75 -14.06
N ALA A 108 -1.76 19.25 -12.83
CA ALA A 108 -0.46 18.90 -12.27
C ALA A 108 0.09 17.56 -12.80
N ARG A 109 -0.74 16.74 -13.47
CA ARG A 109 -0.45 15.34 -13.83
C ARG A 109 0.08 14.53 -12.65
N SER A 110 -0.47 14.78 -11.47
CA SER A 110 -0.01 14.20 -10.22
C SER A 110 -1.12 14.27 -9.17
N GLY A 111 -1.36 13.17 -8.48
CA GLY A 111 -2.45 13.11 -7.51
C GLY A 111 -2.95 11.70 -7.23
N HIS A 112 -4.25 11.59 -7.07
CA HIS A 112 -5.01 10.36 -6.89
C HIS A 112 -5.23 9.65 -8.22
N ASP A 113 -5.34 8.32 -8.15
CA ASP A 113 -5.60 7.46 -9.32
C ASP A 113 -7.09 7.40 -9.65
N LEU A 114 -7.96 7.44 -8.62
CA LEU A 114 -9.41 7.37 -8.77
C LEU A 114 -10.11 8.50 -8.02
N PHE A 115 -11.14 9.06 -8.65
CA PHE A 115 -12.02 10.06 -8.07
C PHE A 115 -13.47 9.56 -7.99
N GLY A 116 -14.04 9.56 -6.79
CA GLY A 116 -15.45 9.20 -6.53
C GLY A 116 -16.42 10.36 -6.81
N HIS A 117 -16.66 10.70 -8.07
CA HIS A 117 -17.63 11.71 -8.46
C HIS A 117 -19.08 11.17 -8.45
N LEU A 118 -20.04 12.03 -8.10
CA LEU A 118 -21.48 11.73 -8.18
C LEU A 118 -22.06 11.89 -9.60
N SER A 119 -21.28 12.48 -10.51
CA SER A 119 -21.65 12.68 -11.91
C SER A 119 -20.40 12.63 -12.79
N PRO A 120 -20.53 12.26 -14.08
CA PRO A 120 -19.43 12.33 -15.03
C PRO A 120 -18.77 13.72 -15.07
N GLN A 121 -17.46 13.76 -15.32
CA GLN A 121 -16.67 14.98 -15.42
C GLN A 121 -16.24 15.23 -16.87
N ALA A 122 -17.22 15.46 -17.76
CA ALA A 122 -16.98 15.57 -19.20
C ALA A 122 -15.91 16.62 -19.58
N GLY A 123 -15.80 17.70 -18.80
CA GLY A 123 -14.80 18.75 -19.04
C GLY A 123 -13.35 18.38 -18.71
N LEU A 124 -13.09 17.17 -18.20
CA LEU A 124 -11.74 16.67 -17.92
C LEU A 124 -11.35 15.47 -18.81
N GLU A 125 -12.25 14.96 -19.65
CA GLU A 125 -12.05 13.71 -20.42
C GLU A 125 -10.86 13.81 -21.39
N ASP A 126 -10.64 14.96 -22.00
CA ASP A 126 -9.55 15.18 -22.97
C ASP A 126 -8.17 15.36 -22.28
N ASP A 127 -8.14 15.52 -20.96
CA ASP A 127 -6.94 15.86 -20.19
C ASP A 127 -6.37 14.69 -19.37
N VAL A 128 -7.02 13.51 -19.37
CA VAL A 128 -6.69 12.33 -18.53
C VAL A 128 -6.27 11.08 -19.29
#